data_AF-A0A645F9U8-F1
#
_entry.id   AF-A0A645F9U8-F1
#
_cell.length_a   1.000
_cell.length_b   1.000
_cell.length_c   1.000
_cell.angle_alpha   90.00
_cell.angle_beta   90.00
_cell.angle_gamma   90.00
#
_symmetry.space_group_name_H-M   'P 1'
#
loop_
_entity.id
_entity.type
_entity.pdbx_description
1 polymer ?
#
loop_
_entity_poly.entity_id
_entity_poly.type
_entity_poly.pdbx_seq_one_letter_code
_entity_poly.pdbx_strand_id
1 'polypeptide(L)'
;MMTRNMIKRVEIEFPILDKAIKKEILSLMDVYLADNTKARELHPDGTYRYVRNDNPKVDAQKYFMELANKEKEIPTLSEKDSWLKKIQRRFKK
;
A
#
# COMPACT_ATOMS: atom_id res chain seq x y z
N MET A 1 -17.94 -10.46 2.06
CA MET A 1 -19.02 -9.57 2.55
C MET A 1 -19.96 -10.38 3.44
N MET A 2 -20.43 -9.82 4.56
CA MET A 2 -21.37 -10.50 5.47
C MET A 2 -22.78 -9.95 5.28
N THR A 3 -23.82 -10.77 5.49
CA THR A 3 -25.24 -10.33 5.45
C THR A 3 -25.48 -9.12 6.36
N ARG A 4 -24.82 -9.08 7.52
CA ARG A 4 -24.86 -7.92 8.43
C ARG A 4 -24.33 -6.64 7.78
N ASN A 5 -23.22 -6.71 7.04
CA ASN A 5 -22.65 -5.53 6.37
C ASN A 5 -23.59 -5.00 5.29
N MET A 6 -24.29 -5.89 4.58
CA MET A 6 -25.19 -5.50 3.48
C MET A 6 -26.59 -5.07 3.95
N ILE A 7 -27.09 -5.60 5.07
CA ILE A 7 -28.51 -5.45 5.47
C ILE A 7 -28.67 -4.62 6.74
N LYS A 8 -27.70 -4.67 7.65
CA LYS A 8 -27.83 -4.09 9.00
C LYS A 8 -26.87 -2.93 9.25
N ARG A 9 -26.00 -2.60 8.30
CA ARG A 9 -25.06 -1.48 8.38
C ARG A 9 -25.26 -0.56 7.19
N VAL A 10 -25.01 0.72 7.41
CA VAL A 10 -24.84 1.68 6.32
C VAL A 10 -23.35 1.68 6.00
N GLU A 11 -22.99 1.12 4.85
CA GLU A 11 -21.61 1.04 4.35
C GLU A 11 -21.48 1.95 3.11
N ILE A 12 -20.26 2.43 2.83
CA ILE A 12 -19.96 3.23 1.65
C ILE A 12 -18.89 2.55 0.80
N GLU A 13 -19.16 2.45 -0.49
CA GLU A 13 -18.22 2.05 -1.51
C GLU A 13 -18.22 3.13 -2.59
N PHE A 14 -17.04 3.51 -3.08
CA PHE A 14 -16.93 4.53 -4.11
C PHE A 14 -15.91 4.09 -5.17
N PRO A 15 -16.11 4.51 -6.43
CA PRO A 15 -15.23 4.13 -7.51
C PRO A 15 -13.89 4.87 -7.41
N ILE A 16 -12.81 4.16 -7.73
CA ILE A 16 -11.49 4.77 -7.93
C ILE A 16 -11.43 5.25 -9.39
N LEU A 17 -11.69 6.54 -9.59
CA LEU A 17 -11.74 7.15 -10.93
C LEU A 17 -10.36 7.49 -11.50
N ASP A 18 -9.40 7.80 -10.64
CA ASP A 18 -8.03 8.10 -11.04
C ASP A 18 -7.31 6.82 -11.48
N LYS A 19 -6.80 6.82 -12.72
CA LYS A 19 -6.12 5.66 -13.31
C LYS A 19 -4.79 5.36 -12.64
N ALA A 20 -4.07 6.38 -12.15
CA ALA A 20 -2.81 6.19 -11.45
C ALA A 20 -3.05 5.52 -10.09
N ILE A 21 -4.04 6.01 -9.32
CA ILE A 21 -4.41 5.39 -8.03
C ILE A 21 -4.90 3.96 -8.24
N LYS A 22 -5.73 3.71 -9.27
CA LYS A 22 -6.18 2.35 -9.59
C LYS A 22 -4.99 1.42 -9.88
N LYS A 23 -4.02 1.89 -10.67
CA LYS A 23 -2.83 1.11 -11.02
C LYS A 23 -1.98 0.82 -9.78
N GLU A 24 -1.81 1.80 -8.90
CA GLU A 24 -1.10 1.63 -7.64
C GLU A 24 -1.76 0.55 -6.78
N ILE A 25 -3.07 0.63 -6.54
CA ILE A 25 -3.80 -0.37 -5.75
C ILE A 25 -3.66 -1.78 -6.35
N LEU A 26 -3.78 -1.91 -7.68
CA LEU A 26 -3.57 -3.20 -8.35
C LEU A 26 -2.14 -3.72 -8.14
N SER A 27 -1.12 -2.86 -8.24
CA SER A 27 0.26 -3.26 -7.97
C SER A 27 0.49 -3.69 -6.52
N LEU A 28 -0.24 -3.09 -5.55
CA LEU A 28 -0.21 -3.55 -4.16
C LEU A 28 -0.82 -4.95 -4.05
N MET A 29 -1.95 -5.19 -4.72
CA MET A 29 -2.61 -6.49 -4.73
C MET A 29 -1.75 -7.58 -5.36
N ASP A 30 -1.00 -7.27 -6.42
CA ASP A 30 -0.10 -8.22 -7.08
C ASP A 30 0.95 -8.78 -6.09
N VAL A 31 1.53 -7.93 -5.24
CA VAL A 31 2.48 -8.37 -4.21
C VAL A 31 1.81 -9.23 -3.13
N TYR A 32 0.61 -8.83 -2.66
CA TYR A 32 -0.13 -9.62 -1.67
C TYR A 32 -0.55 -11.00 -2.21
N LEU A 33 -0.88 -11.09 -3.50
CA LEU A 33 -1.23 -12.35 -4.16
C LEU A 33 0.00 -13.22 -4.46
N ALA A 34 1.19 -12.61 -4.61
CA ALA A 34 2.45 -13.32 -4.79
C ALA A 34 3.08 -13.82 -3.48
N ASP A 35 2.56 -13.41 -2.31
CA ASP A 35 3.08 -13.84 -1.01
C ASP A 35 3.01 -15.38 -0.88
N ASN A 36 4.15 -15.99 -0.60
CA ASN A 36 4.32 -17.43 -0.40
C ASN A 36 5.03 -17.75 0.93
N THR A 37 5.09 -16.76 1.83
CA THR A 37 5.75 -16.89 3.15
C THR A 37 4.72 -16.88 4.28
N LYS A 38 3.72 -16.01 4.18
CA LYS A 38 2.68 -15.78 5.19
C LYS A 38 1.27 -16.05 4.67
N ALA A 39 1.05 -16.00 3.35
CA ALA A 39 -0.23 -16.32 2.75
C ALA A 39 -0.72 -17.71 3.13
N ARG A 40 -2.04 -17.85 3.31
CA ARG A 40 -2.71 -19.12 3.55
C ARG A 40 -3.92 -19.25 2.66
N GLU A 41 -4.06 -20.39 2.01
CA GLU A 41 -5.22 -20.73 1.21
C GLU A 41 -6.24 -21.49 2.06
N LEU A 42 -7.51 -21.14 1.90
CA LEU A 42 -8.63 -21.84 2.53
C LEU A 42 -9.03 -23.04 1.67
N HIS A 43 -8.96 -24.23 2.26
CA HIS A 43 -9.39 -25.46 1.59
C HIS A 43 -10.88 -25.79 1.88
N PRO A 44 -11.51 -26.66 1.08
CA PRO A 44 -12.90 -27.08 1.28
C PRO A 44 -13.18 -27.72 2.66
N ASP A 45 -12.16 -28.28 3.31
CA ASP A 45 -12.23 -28.86 4.66
C ASP A 45 -12.21 -27.81 5.77
N GLY A 46 -12.15 -26.51 5.42
CA GLY A 46 -12.07 -25.40 6.37
C GLY A 46 -10.66 -25.17 6.93
N THR A 47 -9.66 -25.94 6.50
CA THR A 47 -8.28 -25.75 6.94
C THR A 47 -7.58 -24.67 6.14
N TYR A 48 -6.71 -23.92 6.82
CA TYR A 48 -5.82 -22.96 6.18
C TYR A 48 -4.42 -23.56 6.06
N ARG A 49 -3.88 -23.60 4.84
CA ARG A 49 -2.52 -24.10 4.59
C ARG A 49 -1.67 -23.01 3.97
N TYR A 50 -0.40 -22.97 4.34
CA TYR A 50 0.53 -22.00 3.77
C TYR A 50 0.64 -22.18 2.26
N VAL A 51 0.57 -21.08 1.53
CA VAL A 51 0.88 -21.06 0.10
C VAL A 51 2.39 -21.28 -0.03
N ARG A 52 2.78 -22.32 -0.76
CA ARG A 52 4.17 -22.63 -1.09
C ARG A 52 4.26 -22.95 -2.57
N ASN A 53 5.27 -22.41 -3.22
CA ASN A 53 5.56 -22.62 -4.64
C ASN A 53 7.08 -22.53 -4.87
N ASP A 54 7.51 -22.80 -6.09
CA ASP A 54 8.93 -22.75 -6.48
C ASP A 54 9.41 -21.33 -6.82
N ASN A 55 8.57 -20.32 -6.61
CA ASN A 55 8.95 -18.92 -6.85
C ASN A 55 9.83 -18.39 -5.71
N PRO A 56 10.57 -17.28 -5.95
CA PRO A 56 11.27 -16.58 -4.89
C PRO A 56 10.38 -16.28 -3.70
N LYS A 57 10.95 -16.33 -2.49
CA LYS A 57 10.19 -16.03 -1.28
C LYS A 57 9.74 -14.57 -1.25
N VAL A 58 8.45 -14.37 -1.11
CA VAL A 58 7.80 -13.07 -0.96
C VAL A 58 7.07 -13.05 0.38
N ASP A 59 7.38 -12.04 1.19
CA ASP A 59 6.61 -11.62 2.36
C ASP A 59 6.13 -10.19 2.06
N ALA A 60 4.83 -10.04 1.78
CA ALA A 60 4.28 -8.79 1.25
C ALA A 60 4.45 -7.64 2.26
N GLN A 61 4.23 -7.89 3.55
CA GLN A 61 4.35 -6.86 4.57
C GLN A 61 5.80 -6.40 4.73
N LYS A 62 6.75 -7.35 4.72
CA LYS A 62 8.17 -7.01 4.75
C LYS A 62 8.56 -6.16 3.53
N TYR A 63 8.13 -6.57 2.34
CA TYR A 63 8.37 -5.83 1.09
C TYR A 63 7.88 -4.38 1.19
N PHE A 64 6.64 -4.15 1.64
CA PHE A 64 6.08 -2.80 1.75
C PHE A 64 6.71 -1.97 2.86
N MET A 65 7.13 -2.58 3.98
CA MET A 65 7.89 -1.86 5.01
C MET A 65 9.24 -1.35 4.47
N GLU A 66 9.95 -2.16 3.69
CA GLU A 66 11.21 -1.75 3.06
C GLU A 66 10.99 -0.65 2.02
N LEU A 67 9.93 -0.75 1.21
CA LEU A 67 9.57 0.28 0.23
C LEU A 67 9.29 1.62 0.91
N ALA A 68 8.47 1.62 1.96
CA ALA A 68 8.13 2.84 2.72
C ALA A 68 9.35 3.45 3.43
N ASN A 69 10.30 2.64 3.89
CA ASN A 69 11.53 3.15 4.48
C ASN A 69 12.43 3.81 3.42
N LYS A 70 12.54 3.22 2.23
CA LYS A 70 13.30 3.81 1.11
C LYS A 70 12.69 5.15 0.67
N GLU A 71 11.37 5.28 0.64
CA GLU A 71 10.72 6.55 0.30
C GLU A 71 11.03 7.67 1.31
N LYS A 72 11.16 7.34 2.60
CA LYS A 72 11.58 8.30 3.64
C LYS A 72 13.03 8.77 3.48
N GLU A 73 13.88 7.91 2.92
CA GLU A 73 15.29 8.23 2.66
C GLU A 73 15.48 9.14 1.44
N ILE A 74 14.48 9.25 0.56
CA ILE A 74 14.48 10.22 -0.53
C ILE A 74 14.34 11.61 0.11
N PRO A 75 15.34 12.51 0.00
CA PRO A 75 15.22 13.83 0.57
C PRO A 75 14.06 14.53 -0.12
N THR A 76 12.99 14.79 0.62
CA THR A 76 11.96 15.74 0.20
C THR A 76 12.67 17.03 -0.20
N LEU A 77 12.70 17.32 -1.49
CA LEU A 77 12.99 18.66 -1.96
C LEU A 77 12.05 19.61 -1.21
N SER A 78 12.62 20.66 -0.60
CA SER A 78 11.92 21.84 -0.09
C SER A 78 11.60 22.00 1.42
N GLU A 79 12.51 21.63 2.32
CA GLU A 79 12.66 22.44 3.56
C GLU A 79 13.64 23.60 3.36
N LYS A 80 14.82 23.30 2.80
CA LYS A 80 15.86 24.31 2.52
C LYS A 80 15.41 25.35 1.49
N ASP A 81 14.67 24.95 0.45
CA ASP A 81 14.13 25.89 -0.54
C ASP A 81 13.02 26.79 0.01
N SER A 82 12.22 26.28 0.96
CA SER A 82 11.18 27.06 1.64
C SER A 82 11.77 28.12 2.58
N TRP A 83 12.83 27.76 3.32
CA TRP A 83 13.59 28.67 4.17
C TRP A 83 14.32 29.77 3.38
N LEU A 84 15.03 29.41 2.30
CA LEU A 84 15.73 30.37 1.43
C LEU A 84 14.75 31.34 0.75
N LYS A 85 13.60 30.84 0.24
CA LYS A 85 12.54 31.70 -0.33
C LYS A 85 11.94 32.65 0.71
N LYS A 86 11.76 32.20 1.96
CA LYS A 86 11.29 33.06 3.06
C LYS A 86 12.32 34.15 3.40
N ILE A 87 13.61 33.83 3.41
CA ILE A 87 14.69 34.79 3.63
C ILE A 87 14.73 35.83 2.49
N GLN A 88 14.73 35.39 1.24
CA GLN A 88 14.78 36.29 0.08
C GLN A 88 13.59 37.26 0.04
N ARG A 89 12.38 36.82 0.41
CA ARG A 89 11.21 37.72 0.52
C ARG A 89 11.34 38.74 1.65
N ARG A 90 12.13 38.45 2.67
CA ARG A 90 12.33 39.31 3.85
C ARG A 90 13.34 40.42 3.61
N PHE A 91 14.30 40.20 2.71
CA PHE A 91 15.30 41.20 2.29
C PHE A 91 14.92 42.01 1.06
N LYS A 92 13.75 41.74 0.44
CA LYS A 92 13.24 42.47 -0.72
C LYS A 92 12.19 43.53 -0.35
N LYS A 93 12.26 44.04 0.88
CA LYS A 93 11.42 45.13 1.39
C LYS A 93 12.29 46.32 1.74
#